data_AF-A0A352SB93-F1
#
_entry.id   AF-A0A352SB93-F1
#
_cell.length_a   1.000
_cell.length_b   1.000
_cell.length_c   1.000
_cell.angle_alpha   90.00
_cell.angle_beta   90.00
_cell.angle_gamma   90.00
#
_symmetry.space_group_name_H-M   'P 1'
#
loop_
_entity.id
_entity.type
_entity.pdbx_description
1 polymer ?
#
loop_
_entity_poly.entity_id
_entity_poly.type
_entity_poly.pdbx_seq_one_letter_code
_entity_poly.pdbx_strand_id
1 'polypeptide(L)'
;RRLTWQWPRSIPIDPSTDITGERFEWLEAGLRELNIPANIIWGREDDVFALDVMGVRWHDIWPHAEGPHLVTGKHFLQEDSGAEIGQLLVEFAARHLPIPEHG
;
A
#
# COMPACT_ATOMS: atom_id res chain seq x y z
N ARG A 1 12.34 -2.48 -23.52
CA ARG A 1 13.41 -1.59 -23.00
C ARG A 1 12.94 -0.18 -22.58
N ARG A 2 11.80 0.36 -23.05
CA ARG A 2 11.32 1.69 -22.59
C ARG A 2 10.83 1.70 -21.13
N LEU A 3 10.04 0.69 -20.74
CA LEU A 3 9.41 0.61 -19.41
C LEU A 3 10.40 0.61 -18.23
N THR A 4 11.44 -0.22 -18.27
CA THR A 4 12.43 -0.33 -17.16
C THR A 4 13.26 0.94 -16.95
N TRP A 5 13.33 1.83 -17.94
CA TRP A 5 14.07 3.10 -17.87
C TRP A 5 13.19 4.33 -17.68
N GLN A 6 11.93 4.26 -18.10
CA GLN A 6 10.97 5.35 -17.92
C GLN A 6 10.37 5.32 -16.51
N TRP A 7 10.05 4.14 -15.98
CA TRP A 7 9.41 4.03 -14.67
C TRP A 7 10.25 4.59 -13.51
N PRO A 8 11.58 4.32 -13.39
CA PRO A 8 12.36 4.96 -12.33
C PRO A 8 12.42 6.49 -12.45
N ARG A 9 12.29 7.04 -13.66
CA ARG A 9 12.31 8.49 -13.92
C ARG A 9 10.98 9.17 -13.63
N SER A 10 9.90 8.42 -13.46
CA SER A 10 8.60 8.97 -13.04
C SER A 10 8.44 9.00 -11.52
N ILE A 11 9.43 8.55 -10.74
CA ILE A 11 9.40 8.64 -9.28
C ILE A 11 9.74 10.09 -8.90
N PRO A 12 8.84 10.80 -8.18
CA PRO A 12 9.05 12.20 -7.83
C PRO A 12 10.05 12.33 -6.67
N ILE A 13 11.34 12.22 -6.98
CA ILE A 13 12.44 12.38 -6.00
C ILE A 13 12.85 13.85 -5.86
N ASP A 14 12.84 14.60 -6.96
CA ASP A 14 13.15 16.02 -7.00
C ASP A 14 11.87 16.84 -7.22
N PRO A 15 11.44 17.64 -6.23
CA PRO A 15 10.24 18.47 -6.34
C PRO A 15 10.23 19.42 -7.55
N SER A 16 11.39 19.85 -8.04
CA SER A 16 11.48 20.73 -9.22
C SER A 16 11.12 20.01 -10.53
N THR A 17 11.11 18.68 -10.50
CA THR A 17 10.77 17.81 -11.63
C THR A 17 9.50 17.02 -11.39
N ASP A 18 8.83 17.21 -10.24
CA ASP A 18 7.57 16.55 -9.95
C ASP A 18 6.46 17.14 -10.82
N ILE A 19 5.98 16.31 -11.76
CA ILE A 19 4.86 16.63 -12.65
C ILE A 19 3.57 15.94 -12.20
N THR A 20 3.61 15.23 -11.07
CA THR A 20 2.52 14.37 -10.57
C THR A 20 1.96 14.81 -9.22
N GLY A 21 2.57 15.78 -8.54
CA GLY A 21 2.15 16.27 -7.21
C GLY A 21 0.66 16.54 -7.10
N GLU A 22 0.10 17.42 -7.96
CA GLU A 22 -1.34 17.74 -7.97
C GLU A 22 -2.22 16.49 -8.14
N ARG A 23 -1.76 15.50 -8.91
CA ARG A 23 -2.48 14.25 -9.13
C ARG A 23 -2.48 13.37 -7.88
N PHE A 24 -1.36 13.31 -7.16
CA PHE A 24 -1.28 12.57 -5.89
C PHE A 24 -2.09 13.26 -4.79
N GLU A 25 -2.09 14.60 -4.71
CA GLU A 25 -2.96 15.34 -3.78
C GLU A 25 -4.44 15.02 -4.01
N TRP A 26 -4.88 15.01 -5.28
CA TRP A 26 -6.24 14.60 -5.64
C TRP A 26 -6.55 13.15 -5.25
N LEU A 27 -5.61 12.22 -5.46
CA LEU A 27 -5.76 10.82 -5.06
C LEU A 27 -5.89 10.68 -3.54
N GLU A 28 -5.02 11.33 -2.77
CA GLU A 28 -5.08 11.28 -1.30
C GLU A 28 -6.38 11.87 -0.75
N ALA A 29 -6.87 12.98 -1.33
CA ALA A 29 -8.16 13.55 -0.95
C ALA A 29 -9.30 12.55 -1.19
N GLY A 30 -9.32 11.89 -2.35
CA GLY A 30 -10.31 10.85 -2.64
C GLY A 30 -10.21 9.65 -1.70
N LEU A 31 -9.00 9.20 -1.37
CA LEU A 31 -8.79 8.09 -0.42
C LEU A 31 -9.33 8.44 0.98
N ARG A 32 -9.12 9.67 1.46
CA ARG A 32 -9.65 10.13 2.76
C ARG A 32 -11.18 10.10 2.83
N GLU A 33 -11.86 10.22 1.69
CA GLU A 33 -13.34 10.16 1.61
C GLU A 33 -13.89 8.73 1.55
N LEU A 34 -13.05 7.72 1.24
CA LEU A 34 -13.49 6.34 1.12
C LEU A 34 -13.70 5.69 2.49
N ASN A 35 -14.95 5.30 2.78
CA ASN A 35 -15.28 4.49 3.95
C ASN A 35 -15.49 3.01 3.57
N ILE A 36 -14.48 2.41 2.94
CA ILE A 36 -14.44 0.97 2.66
C ILE A 36 -13.42 0.28 3.58
N PRO A 37 -13.58 -1.02 3.88
CA PRO A 37 -12.57 -1.77 4.60
C PRO A 37 -11.21 -1.67 3.90
N ALA A 38 -10.16 -1.40 4.67
CA ALA A 38 -8.79 -1.30 4.17
C ALA A 38 -7.81 -2.07 5.07
N ASN A 39 -6.76 -2.63 4.47
CA ASN A 39 -5.70 -3.36 5.18
C ASN A 39 -4.33 -2.94 4.64
N ILE A 40 -3.43 -2.53 5.52
CA ILE A 40 -2.07 -2.10 5.19
C ILE A 40 -1.11 -3.23 5.55
N ILE A 41 -0.34 -3.71 4.58
CA ILE A 41 0.70 -4.74 4.77
C ILE A 41 2.03 -4.15 4.31
N TRP A 42 3.09 -4.30 5.11
CA TRP A 42 4.38 -3.65 4.88
C TRP A 42 5.55 -4.59 5.11
N GLY A 43 6.63 -4.38 4.36
CA GLY A 43 7.89 -5.11 4.54
C GLY A 43 8.71 -4.52 5.67
N ARG A 44 9.17 -5.39 6.58
CA ARG A 44 10.04 -4.99 7.69
C ARG A 44 11.40 -4.48 7.19
N GLU A 45 11.84 -4.95 6.04
CA GLU A 45 13.14 -4.63 5.44
C GLU A 45 13.02 -3.70 4.21
N ASP A 46 11.88 -3.05 3.98
CA ASP A 46 11.70 -2.12 2.85
C ASP A 46 12.60 -0.89 2.98
N ASP A 47 13.60 -0.81 2.10
CA ASP A 47 14.59 0.27 2.00
C ASP A 47 14.24 1.33 0.94
N VAL A 48 13.16 1.12 0.18
CA VAL A 48 12.62 2.05 -0.82
C VAL A 48 11.56 2.96 -0.18
N PHE A 49 10.65 2.36 0.58
CA PHE A 49 9.60 3.04 1.33
C PHE A 49 9.67 2.67 2.81
N ALA A 50 10.60 3.30 3.51
CA ALA A 50 10.85 3.04 4.93
C ALA A 50 9.57 3.16 5.78
N LEU A 51 9.35 2.16 6.64
CA LEU A 51 8.14 2.04 7.47
C LEU A 51 7.90 3.28 8.36
N ASP A 52 8.95 3.80 8.97
CA ASP A 52 8.92 4.94 9.88
C ASP A 52 8.67 6.28 9.18
N VAL A 53 8.84 6.33 7.86
CA VAL A 53 8.62 7.53 7.04
C VAL A 53 7.27 7.47 6.31
N MET A 54 6.99 6.38 5.60
CA MET A 54 5.80 6.24 4.75
C MET A 54 4.77 5.27 5.31
N GLY A 55 5.19 4.12 5.85
CA GLY A 55 4.25 3.08 6.28
C GLY A 55 3.30 3.55 7.39
N VAL A 56 3.80 4.34 8.35
CA VAL A 56 2.98 4.90 9.43
C VAL A 56 2.05 6.05 9.00
N ARG A 57 2.39 6.79 7.93
CA ARG A 57 1.60 7.93 7.44
C ARG A 57 0.30 7.51 6.77
N TRP A 58 0.16 6.24 6.41
CA TRP A 58 -1.08 5.74 5.83
C TRP A 58 -2.27 5.91 6.76
N HIS A 59 -2.09 5.93 8.08
CA HIS A 59 -3.16 6.21 9.04
C HIS A 59 -3.59 7.68 9.08
N ASP A 60 -2.77 8.62 8.59
CA ASP A 60 -3.17 10.02 8.42
C ASP A 60 -4.11 10.19 7.22
N ILE A 61 -4.00 9.30 6.22
CA ILE A 61 -4.84 9.30 5.01
C ILE A 61 -6.06 8.39 5.21
N TRP A 62 -5.88 7.25 5.88
CA TRP A 62 -6.88 6.20 6.00
C TRP A 62 -6.99 5.69 7.45
N PRO A 63 -7.57 6.48 8.37
CA PRO A 63 -7.47 6.23 9.81
C PRO A 63 -8.17 4.96 10.30
N HIS A 64 -9.06 4.37 9.50
CA HIS A 64 -9.76 3.12 9.83
C HIS A 64 -9.14 1.87 9.18
N ALA A 65 -8.03 1.99 8.46
CA ALA A 65 -7.35 0.84 7.90
C ALA A 65 -6.81 -0.08 9.02
N GLU A 66 -6.85 -1.40 8.80
CA GLU A 66 -6.13 -2.37 9.64
C GLU A 66 -4.62 -2.33 9.32
N GLY A 67 -3.77 -2.63 10.31
CA GLY A 67 -2.31 -2.67 10.14
C GLY A 67 -1.58 -1.39 10.60
N PRO A 68 -0.32 -1.15 10.15
CA PRO A 68 0.42 -1.96 9.19
C PRO A 68 0.79 -3.33 9.76
N HIS A 69 0.47 -4.40 9.03
CA HIS A 69 0.96 -5.75 9.31
C HIS A 69 2.36 -5.90 8.73
N LEU A 70 3.34 -6.17 9.59
CA LEU A 70 4.73 -6.28 9.18
C LEU A 70 5.08 -7.72 8.83
N VAL A 71 5.41 -7.95 7.56
CA VAL A 71 5.88 -9.24 7.05
C VAL A 71 7.36 -9.18 6.70
N THR A 72 7.98 -10.34 6.51
CA THR A 72 9.39 -10.40 6.09
C THR A 72 9.50 -10.02 4.62
N GLY A 73 10.40 -9.11 4.27
CA GLY A 73 10.67 -8.78 2.89
C GLY A 73 11.00 -7.32 2.65
N LYS A 74 11.59 -7.08 1.47
CA LYS A 74 11.87 -5.75 0.95
C LYS A 74 10.69 -5.25 0.11
N HIS A 75 10.96 -4.40 -0.87
CA HIS A 75 9.95 -3.76 -1.68
C HIS A 75 9.08 -4.73 -2.52
N PHE A 76 9.63 -5.86 -2.96
CA PHE A 76 8.87 -6.90 -3.68
C PHE A 76 8.26 -7.92 -2.72
N LEU A 77 7.38 -7.41 -1.85
CA LEU A 77 6.88 -8.13 -0.69
C LEU A 77 6.23 -9.49 -1.00
N GLN A 78 5.55 -9.61 -2.14
CA GLN A 78 4.89 -10.86 -2.53
C GLN A 78 5.88 -11.99 -2.87
N GLU A 79 7.10 -11.65 -3.30
CA GLU A 79 8.14 -12.63 -3.60
C GLU A 79 8.80 -13.16 -2.32
N ASP A 80 8.90 -12.31 -1.29
CA ASP A 80 9.54 -12.65 -0.02
C ASP A 80 8.56 -13.32 0.98
N SER A 81 7.31 -12.84 1.06
CA SER A 81 6.31 -13.26 2.06
C SER A 81 4.94 -13.60 1.46
N GLY A 82 4.87 -14.04 0.21
CA GLY A 82 3.60 -14.29 -0.50
C GLY A 82 2.59 -15.16 0.26
N ALA A 83 3.04 -16.22 0.95
CA ALA A 83 2.16 -17.07 1.76
C ALA A 83 1.57 -16.34 2.98
N GLU A 84 2.40 -15.57 3.70
CA GLU A 84 1.99 -14.77 4.86
C GLU A 84 1.01 -13.67 4.46
N ILE A 85 1.30 -12.96 3.35
CA ILE A 85 0.39 -11.96 2.78
C ILE A 85 -0.93 -12.60 2.38
N GLY A 86 -0.90 -13.77 1.72
CA GLY A 86 -2.09 -14.50 1.33
C GLY A 86 -2.98 -14.83 2.52
N GLN A 87 -2.40 -15.26 3.64
CA GLN A 87 -3.15 -15.53 4.87
C GLN A 87 -3.79 -14.24 5.43
N LEU A 88 -3.03 -13.14 5.52
CA LEU A 88 -3.57 -11.85 5.98
C LEU A 88 -4.76 -11.37 5.12
N LEU A 89 -4.68 -11.56 3.81
CA LEU A 89 -5.75 -11.19 2.88
C LEU A 89 -7.00 -12.06 3.06
N VAL A 90 -6.85 -13.38 3.23
CA VAL A 90 -7.98 -14.29 3.48
C VAL A 90 -8.67 -13.94 4.80
N GLU A 91 -7.89 -13.72 5.87
CA GLU A 91 -8.43 -13.36 7.18
C GLU A 91 -9.16 -12.01 7.13
N PHE A 92 -8.59 -11.01 6.47
CA PHE A 92 -9.22 -9.71 6.27
C PHE A 92 -10.52 -9.83 5.48
N ALA A 93 -10.50 -10.55 4.36
CA ALA A 93 -11.68 -10.78 3.52
C ALA A 93 -12.80 -11.49 4.31
N ALA A 94 -12.47 -12.49 5.13
CA ALA A 94 -13.46 -13.20 5.94
C ALA A 94 -14.17 -12.31 6.98
N ARG A 95 -13.52 -11.22 7.44
CA ARG A 95 -14.14 -10.25 8.37
C ARG A 95 -15.05 -9.24 7.67
N HIS A 96 -14.75 -8.90 6.42
CA HIS A 96 -15.33 -7.73 5.74
C HIS A 96 -16.17 -8.05 4.51
N LEU A 97 -16.06 -9.25 3.94
CA LEU A 97 -16.97 -9.73 2.91
C LEU A 97 -18.14 -10.47 3.58
N PRO A 98 -19.39 -10.24 3.17
CA PRO A 98 -20.45 -11.18 3.48
C PRO A 98 -20.07 -12.52 2.85
N ILE A 99 -19.98 -13.57 3.68
CA ILE A 99 -19.87 -14.94 3.16
C ILE A 99 -21.12 -15.14 2.30
N PRO A 100 -21.01 -15.39 0.98
CA PRO A 100 -22.18 -15.79 0.22
C PRO A 100 -22.69 -17.06 0.87
N GLU A 101 -23.92 -17.05 1.39
CA GLU A 101 -24.59 -18.28 1.77
C GLU A 101 -24.73 -19.10 0.48
N HIS A 102 -23.83 -20.06 0.29
CA HIS A 102 -24.06 -21.13 -0.66
C HIS A 102 -25.18 -21.98 -0.03
N GLY A 103 -26.36 -21.90 -0.66
CA GLY A 103 -27.58 -22.58 -0.23
C GLY A 103 -27.51 -24.09 -0.18
#